data_AF-A0A3D0YKW1-F1
#
_entry.id   AF-A0A3D0YKW1-F1
#
_cell.length_a   1.000
_cell.length_b   1.000
_cell.length_c   1.000
_cell.angle_alpha   90.00
_cell.angle_beta   90.00
_cell.angle_gamma   90.00
#
_symmetry.space_group_name_H-M   'P 1'
#
loop_
_entity.id
_entity.type
_entity.pdbx_description
1 polymer ?
#
loop_
_entity_poly.entity_id
_entity_poly.type
_entity_poly.pdbx_seq_one_letter_code
_entity_poly.pdbx_strand_id
1 'polypeptide(L)'
;IRPFSLIQAIDGYWGETRFQKDEIEYNQEEDTASPLHLAGAVVKGKANSDETADLVTKMVVISNTDFLATRKTRPEQADFVKSSVNWLIGREDLIGIGPKKLHRYKITLLDAHDAFISQVVLVFLPLASLLTAMIVWNIRRS
;
A
#
# COMPACT_ATOMS: atom_id res chain seq x y z
N ILE A 1 -24.49 -6.27 18.85
CA ILE A 1 -23.54 -5.88 17.80
C ILE A 1 -22.30 -5.37 18.51
N ARG A 2 -21.11 -5.88 18.20
CA ARG A 2 -19.85 -5.52 18.85
C ARG A 2 -18.91 -4.87 17.81
N PRO A 3 -18.75 -3.54 17.82
CA PRO A 3 -17.75 -2.86 17.00
C PRO A 3 -16.37 -2.90 17.67
N PHE A 4 -15.32 -2.94 16.87
CA PHE A 4 -13.94 -2.74 17.31
C PHE A 4 -13.13 -2.00 16.25
N SER A 5 -12.17 -1.20 16.69
CA SER A 5 -11.26 -0.47 15.80
C SER A 5 -10.16 -1.41 15.29
N LEU A 6 -9.83 -1.29 14.00
CA LEU A 6 -8.75 -2.04 13.37
C LEU A 6 -7.54 -1.15 13.06
N ILE A 7 -7.80 0.06 12.56
CA ILE A 7 -6.77 1.04 12.21
C ILE A 7 -7.15 2.36 12.86
N GLN A 8 -6.21 2.93 13.59
CA GLN A 8 -6.31 4.23 14.22
C GLN A 8 -5.21 5.14 13.67
N ALA A 9 -5.52 6.42 13.48
CA ALA A 9 -4.52 7.43 13.20
C ALA A 9 -3.61 7.63 14.43
N ILE A 10 -2.39 8.08 14.19
CA ILE A 10 -1.49 8.49 15.27
C ILE A 10 -1.96 9.81 15.89
N ASP A 11 -1.51 10.10 17.11
CA ASP A 11 -1.84 11.35 17.78
C ASP A 11 -1.32 12.56 16.98
N GLY A 12 -2.08 13.65 17.01
CA GLY A 12 -1.78 14.87 16.25
C GLY A 12 -2.48 14.98 14.89
N TYR A 13 -3.28 13.98 14.50
CA TYR A 13 -4.15 14.03 13.32
C TYR A 13 -5.60 14.32 13.72
N TRP A 14 -6.28 15.13 12.92
CA TRP A 14 -7.71 15.42 13.04
C TRP A 14 -8.43 15.18 11.71
N GLY A 15 -9.74 14.92 11.80
CA GLY A 15 -10.61 14.83 10.64
C GLY A 15 -11.09 16.22 10.29
N GLU A 16 -10.33 16.90 9.42
CA GLU A 16 -10.70 18.19 8.83
C GLU A 16 -12.03 18.07 8.09
N THR A 17 -12.96 19.00 8.27
CA THR A 17 -14.22 19.02 7.52
C THR A 17 -14.17 20.02 6.34
N ARG A 18 -13.35 21.08 6.43
CA ARG A 18 -13.29 22.18 5.46
C ARG A 18 -12.05 22.14 4.58
N PHE A 19 -12.00 21.15 3.69
CA PHE A 19 -10.88 20.95 2.75
C PHE A 19 -10.69 22.02 1.65
N GLN A 20 -11.57 23.03 1.57
CA GLN A 20 -11.57 24.03 0.48
C GLN A 20 -10.87 25.35 0.85
N LYS A 21 -10.39 25.51 2.09
CA LYS A 21 -9.63 26.68 2.50
C LYS A 21 -8.13 26.44 2.28
N ASP A 22 -7.42 27.49 1.85
CA ASP A 22 -5.96 27.47 1.68
C ASP A 22 -5.19 27.37 3.00
N GLU A 23 -5.81 27.79 4.10
CA GLU A 23 -5.23 27.71 5.44
C GLU A 23 -6.00 26.67 6.27
N ILE A 24 -5.31 25.57 6.57
CA ILE A 24 -5.85 24.43 7.31
C ILE A 24 -5.47 24.63 8.77
N GLU A 25 -6.45 24.93 9.62
CA GLU A 25 -6.28 25.10 11.06
C GLU A 25 -7.33 24.26 11.79
N TYR A 26 -6.90 23.55 12.83
CA TYR A 26 -7.77 22.70 13.62
C TYR A 26 -8.85 23.53 14.33
N ASN A 27 -10.12 23.21 14.06
CA ASN A 27 -11.26 23.82 14.73
C ASN A 27 -11.98 22.78 15.59
N GLN A 28 -11.94 22.96 16.92
CA GLN A 28 -12.56 22.05 17.88
C GLN A 28 -14.10 21.94 17.74
N GLU A 29 -14.77 22.94 17.17
CA GLU A 29 -16.23 22.94 16.99
C GLU A 29 -16.67 22.19 15.71
N GLU A 30 -15.80 22.07 14.71
CA GLU A 30 -16.16 21.55 13.38
C GLU A 30 -15.38 20.29 12.98
N ASP A 31 -14.21 20.07 13.56
CA ASP A 31 -13.33 18.96 13.21
C ASP A 31 -13.42 17.81 14.18
N THR A 32 -13.13 16.62 13.64
CA THR A 32 -13.09 15.40 14.46
C THR A 32 -11.73 15.27 15.14
N ALA A 33 -11.71 15.37 16.46
CA ALA A 33 -10.51 15.19 17.27
C ALA A 33 -10.01 13.73 17.27
N SER A 34 -8.74 13.53 17.64
CA SER A 34 -8.18 12.20 17.92
C SER A 34 -8.96 11.51 19.05
N PRO A 35 -9.23 10.19 18.99
CA PRO A 35 -8.72 9.20 18.04
C PRO A 35 -9.56 9.04 16.77
N LEU A 36 -8.91 9.13 15.60
CA LEU A 36 -9.54 8.84 14.33
C LEU A 36 -9.41 7.37 13.96
N HIS A 37 -10.54 6.75 13.64
CA HIS A 37 -10.57 5.36 13.18
C HIS A 37 -10.67 5.31 11.65
N LEU A 38 -9.66 4.74 10.99
CA LEU A 38 -9.60 4.60 9.53
C LEU A 38 -10.21 3.27 9.06
N ALA A 39 -10.24 2.27 9.93
CA ALA A 39 -10.92 1.01 9.68
C ALA A 39 -11.51 0.45 10.97
N GLY A 40 -12.67 -0.19 10.84
CA GLY A 40 -13.37 -0.84 11.95
C GLY A 40 -14.03 -2.13 11.50
N ALA A 41 -14.31 -2.99 12.47
CA ALA A 41 -15.02 -4.23 12.23
C ALA A 41 -16.17 -4.38 13.21
N VAL A 42 -17.21 -5.08 12.76
CA VAL A 42 -18.46 -5.24 13.47
C VAL A 42 -18.85 -6.71 13.43
N VAL A 43 -19.13 -7.28 14.60
CA VAL A 43 -19.64 -8.64 14.74
C VAL A 43 -21.06 -8.60 15.30
N LYS A 44 -21.99 -9.25 14.63
CA LYS A 44 -23.37 -9.45 15.05
C LYS A 44 -23.60 -10.94 15.29
N GLY A 45 -23.77 -11.32 16.55
CA GLY A 45 -23.99 -12.69 16.99
C GLY A 45 -23.28 -12.99 18.31
N LYS A 46 -23.54 -14.14 18.91
CA LYS A 46 -22.79 -14.63 20.08
C LYS A 46 -21.60 -15.45 19.59
N ALA A 47 -20.46 -14.78 19.38
CA ALA A 47 -19.21 -15.44 18.99
C ALA A 47 -18.57 -16.32 20.10
N ASN A 48 -19.10 -16.28 21.33
CA ASN A 48 -18.56 -17.01 22.50
C ASN A 48 -19.36 -18.27 22.87
N SER A 49 -20.34 -18.70 22.06
CA SER A 49 -21.08 -19.95 22.30
C SER A 49 -20.89 -20.91 21.14
N ASP A 50 -20.39 -22.12 21.42
CA ASP A 50 -20.09 -23.19 20.45
C ASP A 50 -21.27 -23.51 19.51
N GLU A 51 -22.51 -23.33 19.97
CA GLU A 51 -23.71 -23.60 19.16
C GLU A 51 -24.07 -22.47 18.17
N THR A 52 -23.48 -21.27 18.30
CA THR A 52 -23.86 -20.08 17.52
C THR A 52 -22.67 -19.39 16.84
N ALA A 53 -21.48 -19.97 16.96
CA ALA A 53 -20.26 -19.48 16.33
C ALA A 53 -20.40 -19.39 14.79
N ASP A 54 -21.09 -20.34 14.16
CA ASP A 54 -21.36 -20.35 12.71
C ASP A 54 -22.42 -19.34 12.25
N LEU A 55 -23.17 -18.75 13.19
CA LEU A 55 -24.25 -17.79 12.91
C LEU A 55 -23.83 -16.34 13.14
N VAL A 56 -22.52 -16.07 13.25
CA VAL A 56 -22.01 -14.71 13.41
C VAL A 56 -21.88 -14.00 12.07
N THR A 57 -22.54 -12.86 11.92
CA THR A 57 -22.31 -11.96 10.80
C THR A 57 -21.15 -11.04 11.12
N LYS A 58 -20.14 -11.01 10.25
CA LYS A 58 -18.98 -10.13 10.36
C LYS A 58 -19.04 -9.07 9.26
N MET A 59 -18.61 -7.87 9.57
CA MET A 59 -18.48 -6.76 8.63
C MET A 59 -17.18 -6.01 8.93
N VAL A 60 -16.45 -5.63 7.88
CA VAL A 60 -15.26 -4.76 7.97
C VAL A 60 -15.54 -3.52 7.13
N VAL A 61 -15.26 -2.34 7.68
CA VAL A 61 -15.41 -1.04 7.02
C VAL A 61 -14.04 -0.38 6.96
N ILE A 62 -13.65 0.05 5.76
CA ILE A 62 -12.37 0.72 5.47
C ILE A 62 -12.69 2.07 4.85
N SER A 63 -12.12 3.16 5.38
CA SER A 63 -12.47 4.53 4.96
C SER A 63 -11.82 4.99 3.65
N ASN A 64 -10.84 4.25 3.13
CA ASN A 64 -10.08 4.63 1.94
C ASN A 64 -10.12 3.53 0.87
N THR A 65 -10.45 3.90 -0.37
CA THR A 65 -10.52 3.02 -1.54
C THR A 65 -9.15 2.69 -2.13
N ASP A 66 -8.11 3.48 -1.82
CA ASP A 66 -6.73 3.25 -2.30
C ASP A 66 -6.15 1.90 -1.84
N PHE A 67 -6.72 1.28 -0.80
CA PHE A 67 -6.37 -0.08 -0.36
C PHE A 67 -6.62 -1.15 -1.44
N LEU A 68 -7.44 -0.86 -2.44
CA LEU A 68 -7.74 -1.76 -3.57
C LEU A 68 -6.99 -1.40 -4.85
N ALA A 69 -6.17 -0.35 -4.84
CA ALA A 69 -5.52 0.17 -6.04
C ALA A 69 -4.30 -0.69 -6.45
N THR A 70 -4.37 -1.35 -7.62
CA THR A 70 -3.36 -2.31 -8.11
C THR A 70 -1.93 -1.76 -8.24
N ARG A 71 -1.77 -0.45 -8.48
CA ARG A 71 -0.44 0.16 -8.76
C ARG A 71 0.20 0.84 -7.54
N LYS A 72 -0.56 1.17 -6.50
CA LYS A 72 -0.07 1.96 -5.35
C LYS A 72 -0.18 1.24 -4.00
N THR A 73 -0.78 0.05 -3.98
CA THR A 73 -0.94 -0.70 -2.72
C THR A 73 0.42 -1.14 -2.19
N ARG A 74 0.77 -0.64 -1.00
CA ARG A 74 1.96 -1.11 -0.30
C ARG A 74 1.75 -2.56 0.19
N PRO A 75 2.80 -3.37 0.34
CA PRO A 75 2.66 -4.75 0.82
C PRO A 75 1.86 -4.87 2.13
N GLU A 76 2.04 -3.94 3.05
CA GLU A 76 1.35 -3.93 4.35
C GLU A 76 -0.16 -3.71 4.21
N GLN A 77 -0.57 -2.83 3.28
CA GLN A 77 -1.98 -2.58 2.97
C GLN A 77 -2.64 -3.81 2.32
N ALA A 78 -1.93 -4.48 1.41
CA ALA A 78 -2.41 -5.70 0.78
C ALA A 78 -2.57 -6.85 1.80
N ASP A 79 -1.64 -6.97 2.74
CA ASP A 79 -1.69 -7.99 3.79
C ASP A 79 -2.84 -7.71 4.79
N PHE A 80 -3.13 -6.43 5.09
CA PHE A 80 -4.30 -6.05 5.88
C PHE A 80 -5.63 -6.44 5.21
N VAL A 81 -5.79 -6.15 3.92
CA VAL A 81 -7.01 -6.52 3.17
C VAL A 81 -7.16 -8.04 3.11
N LYS A 82 -6.08 -8.78 2.82
CA LYS A 82 -6.10 -10.25 2.81
C LYS A 82 -6.49 -10.84 4.16
N SER A 83 -5.92 -10.32 5.24
CA SER A 83 -6.23 -10.77 6.60
C SER A 83 -7.70 -10.49 6.95
N SER A 84 -8.20 -9.31 6.57
CA SER A 84 -9.61 -8.93 6.75
C SER A 84 -10.56 -9.86 5.99
N VAL A 85 -10.23 -10.18 4.73
CA VAL A 85 -11.02 -11.12 3.92
C VAL A 85 -11.00 -12.52 4.51
N ASN A 86 -9.83 -13.04 4.89
CA ASN A 86 -9.70 -14.36 5.53
C ASN A 86 -10.54 -14.45 6.81
N TRP A 87 -10.57 -13.39 7.61
CA TRP A 87 -11.40 -13.30 8.81
C TRP A 87 -12.90 -13.28 8.52
N LEU A 88 -13.33 -12.56 7.49
CA LEU A 88 -14.73 -12.51 7.07
C LEU A 88 -15.25 -13.87 6.60
N ILE A 89 -14.40 -14.69 5.96
CA ILE A 89 -14.78 -16.02 5.44
C ILE A 89 -14.52 -17.18 6.44
N GLY A 90 -14.21 -16.86 7.70
CA GLY A 90 -14.00 -17.87 8.76
C GLY A 90 -12.69 -18.66 8.64
N ARG A 91 -11.74 -18.23 7.81
CA ARG A 91 -10.42 -18.87 7.69
C ARG A 91 -9.43 -18.26 8.66
N GLU A 92 -9.74 -18.40 9.95
CA GLU A 92 -8.99 -17.72 11.02
C GLU A 92 -7.55 -18.25 11.17
N ASP A 93 -7.31 -19.51 10.82
CA ASP A 93 -5.97 -20.11 10.73
C ASP A 93 -5.04 -19.42 9.70
N LEU A 94 -5.62 -18.66 8.76
CA LEU A 94 -4.89 -17.88 7.75
C LEU A 94 -4.81 -16.39 8.12
N ILE A 95 -5.31 -16.00 9.29
CA ILE A 95 -5.14 -14.67 9.86
C ILE A 95 -3.90 -14.71 10.74
N GLY A 96 -2.76 -14.48 10.12
CA GLY A 96 -1.50 -14.38 10.82
C GLY A 96 -0.56 -13.51 10.01
N ILE A 97 0.28 -12.74 10.71
CA ILE A 97 1.44 -12.11 10.09
C ILE A 97 2.32 -13.26 9.61
N GLY A 98 2.14 -13.69 8.35
CA GLY A 98 3.04 -14.65 7.72
C GLY A 98 4.49 -14.19 7.89
N PRO A 99 5.48 -15.10 7.86
CA PRO A 99 6.87 -14.78 8.17
C PRO A 99 7.27 -13.49 7.46
N LYS A 100 7.71 -12.49 8.24
CA LYS A 100 8.01 -11.11 7.82
C LYS A 100 8.66 -11.17 6.44
N LYS A 101 7.92 -10.86 5.38
CA LYS A 101 8.46 -10.94 4.03
C LYS A 101 9.64 -10.01 4.01
N LEU A 102 10.83 -10.59 3.82
CA LEU A 102 12.08 -9.86 3.64
C LEU A 102 11.76 -8.75 2.65
N HIS A 103 11.85 -7.50 3.12
CA HIS A 103 11.62 -6.35 2.28
C HIS A 103 12.59 -6.47 1.12
N ARG A 104 12.10 -6.94 -0.03
CA ARG A 104 12.77 -6.70 -1.28
C ARG A 104 12.57 -5.22 -1.49
N TYR A 105 13.57 -4.43 -1.07
CA TYR A 105 13.72 -3.07 -1.53
C TYR A 105 13.61 -3.13 -3.04
N LYS A 106 12.43 -2.84 -3.58
CA LYS A 106 12.36 -2.36 -4.95
C LYS A 106 13.12 -1.07 -4.86
N ILE A 107 14.31 -1.05 -5.44
CA ILE A 107 14.93 0.19 -5.84
C ILE A 107 13.90 0.78 -6.80
N THR A 108 13.05 1.66 -6.29
CA THR A 108 12.20 2.51 -7.11
C THR A 108 13.20 3.40 -7.82
N LEU A 109 13.68 2.95 -8.97
CA LEU A 109 14.37 3.82 -9.90
C LEU A 109 13.39 4.97 -10.14
N LEU A 110 13.75 6.12 -9.59
CA LEU A 110 13.04 7.37 -9.77
C LEU A 110 12.85 7.53 -11.29
N ASP A 111 11.62 7.67 -11.78
CA ASP A 111 11.31 7.67 -13.23
C ASP A 111 12.22 8.64 -14.03
N ALA A 112 12.72 9.70 -13.37
CA ALA A 112 13.70 10.64 -13.91
C ALA A 112 15.08 10.04 -14.28
N HIS A 113 15.43 8.84 -13.80
CA HIS A 113 16.70 8.15 -14.09
C HIS A 113 16.54 7.02 -15.12
N ASP A 114 15.31 6.56 -15.36
CA ASP A 114 15.04 5.44 -16.29
C ASP A 114 15.30 5.85 -17.74
N ALA A 115 14.90 7.07 -18.12
CA ALA A 115 15.15 7.60 -19.46
C ALA A 115 16.66 7.79 -19.74
N PHE A 116 17.43 8.28 -18.77
CA PHE A 116 18.87 8.48 -18.92
C PHE A 116 19.61 7.14 -19.04
N ILE A 117 19.33 6.18 -18.15
CA ILE A 117 19.96 4.86 -18.18
C ILE A 117 19.58 4.11 -19.46
N SER A 118 18.30 4.13 -19.84
CA SER A 118 17.82 3.50 -21.08
C SER A 118 18.48 4.12 -22.31
N GLN A 119 18.60 5.44 -22.39
CA GLN A 119 19.24 6.12 -23.51
C GLN A 119 20.75 5.86 -23.56
N VAL A 120 21.43 5.80 -22.42
CA VAL A 120 22.85 5.43 -22.37
C VAL A 120 23.06 4.00 -22.86
N VAL A 121 22.27 3.05 -22.39
CA VAL A 121 22.43 1.63 -22.79
C VAL A 121 22.03 1.40 -24.25
N LEU A 122 20.93 1.99 -24.71
CA LEU A 122 20.43 1.76 -26.07
C LEU A 122 21.17 2.57 -27.14
N VAL A 123 21.78 3.71 -26.81
CA VAL A 123 22.47 4.56 -27.79
C VAL A 123 23.98 4.48 -27.65
N PHE A 124 24.55 4.66 -26.46
CA PHE A 124 26.00 4.71 -26.30
C PHE A 124 26.67 3.34 -26.47
N LEU A 125 26.03 2.26 -26.01
CA LEU A 125 26.59 0.91 -26.16
C LEU A 125 26.78 0.50 -27.63
N PRO A 126 25.78 0.61 -28.53
CA PRO A 126 25.98 0.29 -29.95
C PRO A 126 26.85 1.33 -30.68
N LEU A 127 26.85 2.60 -30.26
CA LEU A 127 27.74 3.59 -30.86
C LEU A 127 29.21 3.28 -30.55
N ALA A 128 29.51 2.88 -29.31
CA ALA A 128 30.85 2.48 -28.91
C ALA A 128 31.33 1.22 -29.66
N SER A 129 30.44 0.25 -29.89
CA SER A 129 30.79 -0.94 -30.67
C SER A 129 31.04 -0.61 -32.16
N LEU A 130 30.28 0.31 -32.74
CA LEU A 130 30.52 0.82 -34.10
C LEU A 130 31.84 1.58 -34.22
N LEU A 131 32.13 2.46 -33.26
CA LEU A 131 33.37 3.24 -33.25
C LEU A 131 34.60 2.34 -33.11
N THR A 132 34.56 1.36 -32.21
CA THR A 132 35.65 0.39 -32.06
C THR A 132 35.84 -0.45 -33.33
N ALA A 133 34.76 -0.89 -33.97
CA ALA A 133 34.84 -1.59 -35.26
C ALA A 133 35.44 -0.70 -36.37
N MET A 134 35.06 0.58 -36.43
CA MET A 134 35.57 1.54 -37.41
C MET A 134 37.06 1.86 -37.21
N ILE A 135 37.50 2.00 -35.96
CA ILE A 135 38.92 2.21 -35.61
C ILE A 135 39.75 1.00 -36.05
N VAL A 136 39.33 -0.22 -35.69
CA VAL A 136 40.02 -1.46 -36.09
C VAL A 136 40.11 -1.59 -37.60
N TRP A 137 39.04 -1.23 -38.31
CA TRP A 137 39.01 -1.25 -39.76
C TRP A 137 40.00 -0.27 -40.40
N ASN A 138 40.13 0.94 -39.85
CA ASN A 138 41.06 1.95 -40.36
C ASN A 138 42.51 1.57 -40.07
N ILE A 139 42.80 1.00 -38.89
CA ILE A 139 44.15 0.50 -38.54
C ILE A 139 44.56 -0.65 -39.46
N ARG A 140 43.63 -1.51 -39.88
CA ARG A 140 43.94 -2.62 -40.80
C ARG A 140 44.13 -2.17 -42.26
N ARG A 141 43.67 -0.98 -42.63
CA ARG A 141 43.77 -0.44 -44.00
C ARG A 141 44.93 0.55 -44.18
N SER A 142 45.43 1.13 -43.09
CA SER A 142 46.69 1.86 -43.05
C SER A 142 47.87 0.90 -42.97
#